data_AF-R9KBJ2-F1
#
_entry.id   AF-R9KBJ2-F1
#
_cell.length_a   1.000
_cell.length_b   1.000
_cell.length_c   1.000
_cell.angle_alpha   90.00
_cell.angle_beta   90.00
_cell.angle_gamma   90.00
#
_symmetry.space_group_name_H-M   'P 1'
#
loop_
_entity.id
_entity.type
_entity.pdbx_description
1 polymer ?
#
loop_
_entity_poly.entity_id
_entity_poly.type
_entity_poly.pdbx_seq_one_letter_code
_entity_poly.pdbx_strand_id
1 'polypeptide(L)'
;MEKLIISNIKDTFDDVMEDYINSPTYQEERRNVNAMFLKLRGELTPEQASCLNDILNAVDNSNNQLALEALARGVLNGVALYEKYVKSN
;
A
#
# COMPACT_ATOMS: atom_id res chain seq x y z
N MET A 1 2.58 2.53 27.20
CA MET A 1 3.67 1.75 26.58
C MET A 1 3.24 1.21 25.22
N GLU A 2 2.18 0.41 25.13
CA GLU A 2 1.61 -0.09 23.87
C GLU A 2 1.32 1.00 22.82
N LYS A 3 0.62 2.08 23.20
CA LYS A 3 0.36 3.22 22.30
C LYS A 3 1.63 3.87 21.72
N LEU A 4 2.72 3.90 22.48
CA LEU A 4 4.00 4.47 22.04
C LEU A 4 4.70 3.55 21.03
N ILE A 5 4.65 2.23 21.26
CA ILE A 5 5.20 1.23 20.34
C ILE A 5 4.43 1.23 19.01
N ILE A 6 3.10 1.30 19.07
CA ILE A 6 2.25 1.38 17.87
C ILE A 6 2.55 2.65 17.07
N SER A 7 2.73 3.81 17.73
CA SER A 7 3.11 5.05 17.05
C SER A 7 4.45 4.90 16.34
N ASN A 8 5.48 4.43 17.04
CA ASN A 8 6.82 4.30 16.46
C ASN A 8 6.83 3.32 15.26
N ILE A 9 6.11 2.19 15.33
CA ILE A 9 6.02 1.25 14.19
C ILE A 9 5.37 1.90 12.98
N LYS A 10 4.33 2.72 13.18
CA LYS A 10 3.67 3.45 12.09
C LYS A 10 4.58 4.50 11.49
N ASP A 11 5.19 5.34 12.33
CA ASP A 11 6.07 6.42 11.88
C ASP A 11 7.25 5.84 11.05
N THR A 12 7.87 4.77 11.54
CA THR A 12 8.97 4.10 10.80
C THR A 12 8.50 3.44 9.51
N PHE A 13 7.28 2.90 9.47
CA PHE A 13 6.71 2.33 8.25
C PHE A 13 6.43 3.41 7.20
N ASP A 14 5.85 4.54 7.62
CA ASP A 14 5.54 5.66 6.74
C ASP A 14 6.83 6.23 6.13
N ASP A 15 7.89 6.41 6.92
CA ASP A 15 9.21 6.86 6.44
C ASP A 15 9.81 5.91 5.38
N VAL A 16 9.84 4.59 5.67
CA VAL A 16 10.39 3.59 4.74
C VAL A 16 9.58 3.50 3.46
N MET A 17 8.25 3.63 3.56
CA MET A 17 7.37 3.63 2.40
C MET A 17 7.53 4.92 1.58
N GLU A 18 7.70 6.07 2.23
CA GLU A 18 7.98 7.34 1.55
C GLU A 18 9.27 7.26 0.72
N ASP A 19 10.35 6.73 1.29
CA ASP A 19 11.59 6.50 0.57
C ASP A 19 11.39 5.55 -0.62
N TYR A 20 10.64 4.46 -0.43
CA TYR A 20 10.36 3.50 -1.48
C TYR A 20 9.54 4.10 -2.63
N ILE A 21 8.44 4.82 -2.36
CA ILE A 21 7.60 5.42 -3.39
C ILE A 21 8.34 6.52 -4.16
N ASN A 22 9.33 7.16 -3.53
CA ASN A 22 10.17 8.15 -4.19
C ASN A 22 11.38 7.54 -4.90
N SER A 23 11.61 6.23 -4.75
CA SER A 23 12.73 5.54 -5.39
C SER A 23 12.64 5.58 -6.92
N PRO A 24 13.78 5.68 -7.63
CA PRO A 24 13.79 5.67 -9.09
C PRO A 24 13.10 4.44 -9.69
N THR A 25 13.29 3.27 -9.07
CA THR A 25 12.68 2.00 -9.51
C THR A 25 11.17 2.06 -9.46
N TYR A 26 10.59 2.46 -8.33
CA TYR A 26 9.14 2.58 -8.20
C TYR A 26 8.58 3.62 -9.18
N GLN A 27 9.23 4.78 -9.27
CA GLN A 27 8.79 5.85 -10.17
C GLN A 27 8.85 5.44 -11.64
N GLU A 28 9.88 4.70 -12.06
CA GLU A 28 9.99 4.14 -13.41
C GLU A 28 8.89 3.12 -13.70
N GLU A 29 8.65 2.18 -12.77
CA GLU A 29 7.57 1.21 -12.88
C GLU A 29 6.21 1.91 -13.02
N ARG A 30 5.91 2.90 -12.18
CA ARG A 30 4.67 3.68 -12.24
C ARG A 30 4.51 4.43 -13.56
N ARG A 31 5.59 4.99 -14.11
CA ARG A 31 5.55 5.63 -15.45
C ARG A 31 5.22 4.62 -16.53
N ASN A 32 5.83 3.44 -16.50
CA ASN A 32 5.59 2.38 -17.49
C ASN A 32 4.14 1.89 -17.46
N VAL A 33 3.60 1.62 -16.26
CA VAL A 33 2.20 1.23 -16.08
C VAL A 33 1.26 2.33 -16.59
N ASN A 34 1.51 3.60 -16.25
CA ASN A 34 0.70 4.72 -16.71
C ASN A 34 0.73 4.86 -18.24
N ALA A 35 1.89 4.65 -18.87
CA ALA A 35 2.00 4.68 -20.32
C ALA A 35 1.18 3.57 -21.00
N MET A 36 1.22 2.35 -20.45
CA MET A 36 0.38 1.24 -20.93
C MET A 36 -1.11 1.55 -20.79
N PHE A 37 -1.52 2.10 -19.65
CA PHE A 37 -2.91 2.48 -19.40
C PHE A 37 -3.39 3.57 -20.37
N LEU A 38 -2.62 4.64 -20.56
CA LEU A 38 -2.97 5.73 -21.47
C LEU A 38 -3.08 5.24 -22.91
N LYS A 39 -2.17 4.35 -23.34
CA LYS A 39 -2.24 3.73 -24.66
C LYS A 39 -3.54 2.95 -24.85
N LEU A 40 -3.84 2.00 -23.94
CA LEU A 40 -5.06 1.20 -24.02
C LEU A 40 -6.30 2.09 -24.00
N ARG A 41 -6.36 3.07 -23.10
CA ARG A 41 -7.50 3.98 -22.96
C ARG A 41 -7.76 4.79 -24.23
N GLY A 42 -6.73 5.15 -24.99
CA GLY A 42 -6.87 5.86 -26.27
C GLY A 42 -7.48 5.02 -27.39
N GLU A 43 -7.44 3.69 -27.27
CA GLU A 43 -7.98 2.75 -28.25
C GLU A 43 -9.45 2.36 -27.96
N LEU A 44 -9.99 2.75 -26.81
CA LEU A 44 -11.32 2.39 -26.34
C LEU A 44 -12.38 3.45 -26.66
N THR A 45 -13.63 3.02 -26.81
CA THR A 45 -14.77 3.98 -26.81
C THR A 45 -14.91 4.62 -25.42
N PRO A 46 -15.62 5.77 -25.31
CA PRO A 46 -15.87 6.41 -24.02
C PRO A 46 -16.49 5.47 -22.97
N GLU A 47 -17.44 4.63 -23.37
CA GLU A 47 -18.11 3.67 -22.48
C GLU A 47 -17.15 2.55 -22.02
N GLN A 48 -16.33 2.03 -22.95
CA GLN A 48 -15.33 1.01 -22.63
C GLN A 48 -14.24 1.58 -21.71
N ALA A 49 -13.79 2.81 -21.95
CA ALA A 49 -12.84 3.50 -21.10
C ALA A 49 -13.42 3.76 -19.70
N SER A 50 -14.71 4.10 -19.60
CA SER A 50 -15.40 4.23 -18.31
C SER A 50 -15.41 2.91 -17.55
N CYS A 51 -15.81 1.82 -18.21
CA CYS A 51 -15.83 0.48 -17.62
C CYS A 51 -14.43 0.05 -17.15
N LEU A 52 -13.39 0.30 -17.95
CA LEU A 52 -12.01 0.03 -17.55
C LEU A 52 -11.61 0.82 -16.29
N ASN A 53 -11.97 2.10 -16.21
CA ASN A 53 -11.67 2.90 -15.02
C ASN A 53 -12.39 2.35 -13.78
N ASP A 54 -13.65 1.94 -13.91
CA ASP A 54 -14.42 1.38 -12.79
C ASP A 54 -13.79 0.08 -12.27
N ILE A 55 -13.33 -0.79 -13.17
CA ILE A 55 -12.61 -2.02 -12.81
C ILE A 55 -11.31 -1.68 -12.06
N LEU A 56 -10.51 -0.76 -12.60
CA LEU A 56 -9.24 -0.36 -11.97
C LEU A 56 -9.45 0.27 -10.60
N ASN A 57 -10.46 1.14 -10.46
CA ASN A 57 -10.84 1.74 -9.19
C ASN A 57 -11.28 0.69 -8.17
N ALA A 58 -12.07 -0.31 -8.59
CA ALA A 58 -12.50 -1.40 -7.71
C ALA A 58 -11.30 -2.24 -7.22
N VAL A 59 -10.37 -2.56 -8.12
CA VAL A 59 -9.13 -3.29 -7.76
C VAL A 59 -8.27 -2.46 -6.81
N ASP A 60 -8.07 -1.18 -7.08
CA ASP A 60 -7.25 -0.30 -6.23
C ASP A 60 -7.85 -0.17 -4.82
N ASN A 61 -9.16 0.04 -4.72
CA ASN A 61 -9.87 0.06 -3.43
C ASN A 61 -9.71 -1.25 -2.66
N SER A 62 -9.85 -2.40 -3.33
CA SER A 62 -9.67 -3.72 -2.72
C SER A 62 -8.23 -3.92 -2.20
N ASN A 63 -7.24 -3.52 -3.00
CA ASN A 63 -5.83 -3.62 -2.61
C ASN A 63 -5.49 -2.69 -1.44
N ASN A 64 -6.02 -1.46 -1.44
CA ASN A 64 -5.85 -0.51 -0.35
C ASN A 64 -6.44 -1.04 0.96
N GLN A 65 -7.63 -1.64 0.91
CA GLN A 65 -8.24 -2.31 2.07
C GLN A 65 -7.38 -3.47 2.59
N LEU A 66 -6.88 -4.31 1.69
CA LEU A 66 -5.99 -5.41 2.06
C LEU A 66 -4.68 -4.93 2.70
N ALA A 67 -4.07 -3.87 2.16
CA ALA A 67 -2.84 -3.27 2.69
C ALA A 67 -3.06 -2.68 4.10
N LEU A 68 -4.17 -1.97 4.32
CA LEU A 68 -4.54 -1.45 5.63
C LEU A 68 -4.74 -2.57 6.66
N GLU A 69 -5.43 -3.65 6.27
CA GLU A 69 -5.63 -4.81 7.13
C GLU A 69 -4.30 -5.52 7.45
N ALA A 70 -3.42 -5.66 6.46
CA ALA A 70 -2.09 -6.24 6.65
C ALA A 70 -1.25 -5.40 7.63
N LEU A 71 -1.26 -4.07 7.51
CA LEU A 71 -0.58 -3.16 8.45
C LEU A 71 -1.15 -3.31 9.87
N ALA A 72 -2.48 -3.28 10.01
CA ALA A 72 -3.14 -3.42 11.31
C ALA A 72 -2.79 -4.75 12.00
N ARG A 73 -2.85 -5.86 11.26
CA ARG A 73 -2.46 -7.19 11.76
C ARG A 73 -0.97 -7.28 12.08
N GLY A 74 -0.12 -6.69 11.23
CA GLY A 74 1.32 -6.64 11.43
C GLY A 74 1.69 -5.93 12.74
N VAL A 75 1.09 -4.77 13.00
CA VAL A 75 1.26 -4.02 14.25
C VAL A 75 0.81 -4.84 15.46
N LEU A 76 -0.39 -5.43 15.41
CA LEU A 76 -0.92 -6.25 16.51
C LEU A 76 0.00 -7.44 16.83
N ASN A 77 0.46 -8.15 15.79
CA ASN A 77 1.39 -9.27 15.95
C ASN A 77 2.74 -8.83 16.51
N GLY A 78 3.27 -7.69 16.05
CA GLY A 78 4.53 -7.12 16.53
C GLY A 78 4.47 -6.77 18.03
N VAL A 79 3.39 -6.12 18.47
CA VAL A 79 3.16 -5.82 19.89
C VAL A 79 3.07 -7.11 20.72
N ALA A 80 2.30 -8.10 20.26
CA ALA A 80 2.16 -9.37 20.97
C ALA A 80 3.49 -10.12 21.12
N LEU A 81 4.33 -10.12 20.08
CA LEU A 81 5.68 -10.70 20.13
C LEU A 81 6.59 -9.95 21.10
N TYR A 82 6.55 -8.61 21.10
CA TYR A 82 7.30 -7.80 22.05
C TYR A 82 6.90 -8.09 23.50
N GLU A 83 5.60 -8.13 23.79
CA GLU A 83 5.11 -8.46 25.13
C GLU A 83 5.57 -9.85 25.58
N LYS A 84 5.51 -10.84 24.69
CA LYS A 84 6.00 -12.19 24.99
C LYS A 84 7.49 -12.16 25.31
N TYR A 85 8.29 -11.44 24.53
CA TYR A 85 9.74 -11.35 24.72
C TYR A 85 10.12 -10.63 26.03
N VAL A 86 9.43 -9.55 26.37
CA VAL A 86 9.66 -8.79 27.62
C VAL A 86 9.15 -9.54 28.85
N LYS A 87 8.05 -10.30 28.76
CA LYS A 87 7.53 -11.11 29.89
C LYS A 87 8.30 -12.41 30.09
N SER A 88 9.11 -12.83 29.11
CA SER A 88 9.92 -14.07 29.17
C SER A 88 11.38 -13.82 29.58
N ASN A 89 11.78 -12.56 29.77
CA ASN A 89 13.09 -12.13 30.27
C ASN A 89 12.90 -11.27 31.53
#